data_AF-A0AAV5MHD9-F1
#
_entry.id   AF-A0AAV5MHD9-F1
#
_cell.length_a   1.000
_cell.length_b   1.000
_cell.length_c   1.000
_cell.angle_alpha   90.00
_cell.angle_beta   90.00
_cell.angle_gamma   90.00
#
_symmetry.space_group_name_H-M   'P 1'
#
loop_
_entity.id
_entity.type
_entity.pdbx_description
1 polymer ?
#
loop_
_entity_poly.entity_id
_entity_poly.type
_entity_poly.pdbx_seq_one_letter_code
_entity_poly.pdbx_strand_id
1 'polypeptide(L)' 'MVQFPLLSRLNDAYSELPPFQDAMPEKQPDAPPHH' A
#
# COMPACT_ATOMS: atom_id res chain seq x y z
N MET A 1 -4.96 -11.32 17.59
CA MET A 1 -4.95 -12.22 16.41
C MET A 1 -5.31 -11.37 15.20
N VAL A 2 -4.47 -11.34 14.18
CA VAL A 2 -4.79 -10.67 12.92
C VAL A 2 -5.79 -11.54 12.15
N GLN A 3 -6.84 -10.93 11.60
CA GLN A 3 -7.97 -11.66 10.98
C GLN A 3 -7.52 -12.50 9.76
N PHE A 4 -6.45 -12.08 9.09
CA PHE A 4 -5.89 -12.75 7.90
C PHE A 4 -4.35 -12.80 7.99
N PRO A 5 -3.77 -13.71 8.81
CA PRO A 5 -2.35 -13.66 9.14
C PRO A 5 -1.42 -13.81 7.93
N LEU A 6 -1.78 -14.63 6.94
CA LEU A 6 -1.01 -14.77 5.71
C LEU A 6 -1.10 -13.51 4.83
N LEU A 7 -2.29 -12.95 4.70
CA LEU A 7 -2.50 -11.75 3.89
C LEU A 7 -1.77 -10.55 4.49
N SER A 8 -1.79 -10.38 5.82
CA SER A 8 -1.02 -9.34 6.51
C SER A 8 0.48 -9.47 6.23
N ARG A 9 1.05 -10.67 6.37
CA ARG A 9 2.49 -10.88 6.09
C ARG A 9 2.86 -10.52 4.65
N LEU A 10 2.02 -10.88 3.69
CA LEU A 10 2.24 -10.53 2.29
C LEU A 10 2.11 -9.02 2.08
N ASN A 11 1.08 -8.40 2.63
CA ASN A 11 0.86 -6.96 2.53
C ASN A 11 2.05 -6.18 3.10
N ASP A 12 2.56 -6.55 4.27
CA ASP A 12 3.74 -5.92 4.88
C ASP A 12 4.96 -6.04 3.96
N ALA A 13 5.26 -7.27 3.49
CA ALA A 13 6.41 -7.53 2.63
C ALA A 13 6.36 -6.77 1.29
N TYR A 14 5.18 -6.63 0.68
CA TYR A 14 5.02 -5.90 -0.58
C TYR A 14 5.00 -4.39 -0.38
N SER A 15 4.48 -3.88 0.74
CA SER A 15 4.39 -2.44 1.03
C SER A 15 5.76 -1.77 1.19
N GLU A 16 6.79 -2.55 1.52
CA GLU A 16 8.18 -2.08 1.60
C GLU A 16 8.85 -1.92 0.23
N LEU A 17 8.27 -2.49 -0.84
CA LEU A 17 8.88 -2.44 -2.17
C LEU A 17 8.61 -1.09 -2.85
N PRO A 18 9.64 -0.44 -3.44
CA PRO A 18 9.46 0.86 -4.12
C PRO A 18 8.34 0.89 -5.17
N PRO A 19 8.16 -0.13 -6.03
CA PRO A 19 7.05 -0.13 -7.00
C PRO A 19 5.66 -0.06 -6.36
N PHE A 20 5.48 -0.67 -5.19
CA PHE A 20 4.21 -0.61 -4.47
C PHE A 20 4.03 0.76 -3.81
N GLN A 21 5.09 1.33 -3.25
CA GLN A 21 5.05 2.68 -2.70
C GLN A 21 4.71 3.73 -3.75
N ASP A 22 5.20 3.58 -4.99
CA ASP A 22 4.93 4.50 -6.10
C ASP A 22 3.53 4.30 -6.69
N ALA A 23 2.98 3.10 -6.57
CA ALA A 23 1.61 2.77 -6.93
C ALA A 23 0.58 3.12 -5.84
N MET A 24 0.98 3.78 -4.75
CA MET A 24 0.04 4.21 -3.71
C MET A 24 -1.01 5.18 -4.29
N PRO A 25 -2.29 5.07 -3.86
CA PRO A 25 -3.38 5.89 -4.39
C PRO A 25 -3.08 7.40 -4.35
N GLU A 26 -2.43 7.86 -3.29
CA GLU A 26 -2.13 9.28 -3.04
C GLU A 26 -1.06 9.83 -4.00
N LYS A 27 -0.28 8.96 -4.64
CA LYS A 27 0.75 9.34 -5.61
C LYS A 27 0.25 9.34 -7.05
N GLN A 28 -1.00 8.92 -7.29
CA GLN A 28 -1.53 8.84 -8.64
C GLN A 28 -1.88 10.23 -9.20
N PRO A 29 -1.83 10.44 -10.52
CA PRO A 29 -2.11 11.75 -11.13
C PRO A 29 -3.54 12.27 -10.88
N ASP A 30 -4.48 11.36 -10.63
CA ASP A 30 -5.89 11.62 -10.34
C ASP A 30 -6.20 11.66 -8.83
N ALA A 31 -5.17 11.53 -7.97
CA ALA A 31 -5.35 11.67 -6.54
C ALA A 31 -5.96 13.04 -6.22
N PRO A 32 -7.00 13.10 -5.36
CA PRO A 32 -7.56 14.38 -4.95
C PRO A 32 -6.48 15.20 -4.24
N PRO A 33 -6.42 16.52 -4.48
CA PRO A 33 -5.45 17.37 -3.78
C PRO A 33 -5.68 17.29 -2.28
N HIS A 34 -4.60 17.15 -1.52
CA HIS A 34 -4.66 17.21 -0.05
C HIS A 34 -5.15 18.61 0.37
N HIS A 35 -6.27 18.66 1.09
CA HIS A 35 -6.80 19.87 1.72
C HIS A 35 -5.99 20.26 2.97
#